data_AF-A0A7S4RVU8-F1
#
_entry.id   AF-A0A7S4RVU8-F1
#
_cell.length_a   1.000
_cell.length_b   1.000
_cell.length_c   1.000
_cell.angle_alpha   90.00
_cell.angle_beta   90.00
_cell.angle_gamma   90.00
#
_symmetry.space_group_name_H-M   'P 1'
#
loop_
_entity.id
_entity.type
_entity.pdbx_description
1 polymer ?
#
loop_
_entity_poly.entity_id
_entity_poly.type
_entity_poly.pdbx_seq_one_letter_code
_entity_poly.pdbx_strand_id
1 'polypeptide(L)'
;GPSCAGWGRTWQTHHARPGVPAMRWLAAACLPLARAAPAAESGLPGEGPLPLAEVLPLAVWRPAAARRQARRPLPELGAGDVEEALQQASAGLPGVPARCLQVAVGEPPEVLLLAVDTVGGTTWLVDPKAQGAQASLEQDGHPRDARFYHALASSTVKYLAAAEVRPRARAPLGPLLPGREVSGHRVLDRLRLGSGLAAVQRQPLLLAERLPREVLRWGVAGVLGLGAGGGAATPLVRRWLAAWRVGSASASGGTQGAGRLDGGRPPPPVLSLYPQSGGFRQRSAGMRLGLGRLESAAWAPLTAGGAEGWATTGSVVVGAGASAGSSFRQPAHLLVDAALPSLGVPAARFADLVHALLPGDLARGCWWHLPATPGLTVQCNCSAARRARRLVIEVSGRSCSLSAEDLFIFDDVCTARLWPMAGDSGSTWHLGEPFLQRYGVTLDLPGHQLGFAEPPLAAAAELVQGVGVVGPSSQQSSTHEAGACPASLLVFGPPALMLFVAVSGTVIALRGAGSRAARCAGGSKREWLPLATDSPAASDEEPRPPQASCSPRVASKGRTRSAVSPARWHQRWGRQT
;
A
#
# COMPACT_ATOMS: atom_id res chain seq x y z
N GLY A 1 33.42 23.35 -71.76
CA GLY A 1 33.59 24.64 -71.08
C GLY A 1 33.38 24.46 -69.58
N PRO A 2 34.03 25.24 -68.71
CA PRO A 2 34.15 24.91 -67.29
C PRO A 2 33.28 25.76 -66.32
N SER A 3 33.24 25.28 -65.07
CA SER A 3 33.32 26.05 -63.81
C SER A 3 32.27 27.09 -63.36
N CYS A 4 31.59 26.72 -62.27
CA CYS A 4 31.61 27.42 -60.96
C CYS A 4 30.71 28.64 -60.61
N ALA A 5 30.39 28.67 -59.31
CA ALA A 5 29.91 29.77 -58.45
C ALA A 5 28.45 30.28 -58.63
N GLY A 6 27.72 30.60 -57.55
CA GLY A 6 28.03 30.31 -56.14
C GLY A 6 27.10 30.94 -55.08
N TRP A 7 27.07 30.31 -53.90
CA TRP A 7 26.81 30.87 -52.56
C TRP A 7 25.52 31.69 -52.28
N GLY A 8 24.66 31.11 -51.42
CA GLY A 8 23.65 31.84 -50.64
C GLY A 8 23.13 30.95 -49.49
N ARG A 9 23.32 31.35 -48.22
CA ARG A 9 22.94 30.54 -47.05
C ARG A 9 21.80 31.18 -46.27
N THR A 10 20.82 30.37 -45.87
CA THR A 10 20.21 30.44 -44.53
C THR A 10 19.67 29.06 -44.15
N TRP A 11 20.01 28.59 -42.94
CA TRP A 11 19.43 27.38 -42.34
C TRP A 11 18.49 27.79 -41.22
N GLN A 12 17.28 27.23 -41.20
CA GLN A 12 16.43 27.19 -39.99
C GLN A 12 15.91 25.77 -39.78
N THR A 13 16.66 24.98 -39.01
CA THR A 13 16.23 23.67 -38.54
C THR A 13 15.25 23.81 -37.38
N HIS A 14 13.96 23.61 -37.64
CA HIS A 14 13.00 23.36 -36.58
C HIS A 14 13.34 22.03 -35.89
N HIS A 15 13.92 22.10 -34.68
CA HIS A 15 14.17 20.92 -33.86
C HIS A 15 12.85 20.28 -33.42
N ALA A 16 12.46 19.19 -34.10
CA ALA A 16 11.46 18.27 -33.58
C ALA A 16 11.96 17.69 -32.24
N ARG A 17 11.31 18.07 -31.13
CA ARG A 17 11.64 17.54 -29.81
C ARG A 17 11.37 16.03 -29.78
N PRO A 18 12.28 15.18 -29.26
CA PRO A 18 12.04 13.75 -29.17
C PRO A 18 10.88 13.49 -28.19
N GLY A 19 9.84 12.82 -28.67
CA GLY A 19 8.69 12.44 -27.84
C GLY A 19 9.09 11.50 -26.71
N VAL A 20 8.85 11.94 -25.47
CA VAL A 20 9.04 11.12 -24.26
C VAL A 20 8.12 9.89 -24.35
N PRO A 21 8.64 8.66 -24.25
CA PRO A 21 7.80 7.46 -24.29
C PRO A 21 6.94 7.39 -23.02
N ALA A 22 5.65 7.66 -23.15
CA ALA A 22 4.72 7.67 -22.03
C ALA A 22 4.51 6.28 -21.41
N MET A 23 4.60 6.21 -20.08
CA MET A 23 4.20 5.04 -19.28
C MET A 23 2.68 4.83 -19.43
N ARG A 24 2.26 3.70 -20.00
CA ARG A 24 0.85 3.37 -20.22
C ARG A 24 0.22 2.74 -18.97
N TRP A 25 -0.35 3.59 -18.12
CA TRP A 25 -1.25 3.15 -17.06
C TRP A 25 -2.60 2.73 -17.66
N LEU A 26 -2.86 1.42 -17.69
CA LEU A 26 -4.22 0.90 -17.90
C LEU A 26 -4.92 0.82 -16.54
N ALA A 27 -5.61 1.89 -16.17
CA ALA A 27 -6.51 1.89 -15.03
C ALA A 27 -7.67 0.91 -15.32
N ALA A 28 -7.75 -0.17 -14.55
CA ALA A 28 -8.86 -1.11 -14.65
C ALA A 28 -10.09 -0.49 -13.98
N ALA A 29 -10.98 0.10 -14.78
CA ALA A 29 -12.25 0.70 -14.32
C ALA A 29 -13.27 -0.38 -13.91
N CYS A 30 -12.87 -1.29 -13.02
CA CYS A 30 -13.72 -2.27 -12.39
C CYS A 30 -14.54 -1.59 -11.29
N LEU A 31 -15.66 -0.98 -11.68
CA LEU A 31 -16.75 -0.62 -10.76
C LEU A 31 -17.79 -1.76 -10.75
N PRO A 32 -17.62 -2.82 -9.94
CA PRO A 32 -18.77 -3.58 -9.50
C PRO A 32 -19.61 -2.61 -8.65
N LEU A 33 -20.77 -2.23 -9.16
CA LEU A 33 -21.72 -1.40 -8.40
C LEU A 33 -22.41 -2.32 -7.39
N ALA A 34 -21.63 -2.72 -6.38
CA ALA A 34 -21.97 -3.68 -5.33
C ALA A 34 -23.08 -3.11 -4.46
N ARG A 35 -24.32 -3.24 -4.95
CA ARG A 35 -25.54 -2.91 -4.24
C ARG A 35 -25.68 -3.88 -3.08
N ALA A 36 -25.10 -3.52 -1.93
CA ALA A 36 -25.25 -4.26 -0.70
C ALA A 36 -26.75 -4.50 -0.44
N ALA A 37 -27.16 -5.76 -0.50
CA ALA A 37 -28.46 -6.15 0.01
C ALA A 37 -28.48 -5.87 1.52
N PRO A 38 -29.59 -5.41 2.10
CA PRO A 38 -29.72 -5.39 3.55
C PRO A 38 -29.55 -6.83 4.05
N ALA A 39 -28.67 -7.03 5.04
CA ALA A 39 -28.54 -8.33 5.70
C ALA A 39 -29.87 -8.65 6.39
N ALA A 40 -30.41 -9.85 6.17
CA ALA A 40 -31.62 -10.28 6.86
C ALA A 40 -31.29 -10.57 8.33
N GLU A 41 -31.88 -9.80 9.24
CA GLU A 41 -31.69 -9.94 10.69
C GLU A 41 -32.47 -11.13 11.26
N SER A 42 -32.10 -12.35 10.83
CA SER A 42 -32.72 -13.60 11.30
C SER A 42 -31.72 -14.77 11.29
N GLY A 43 -30.84 -14.80 12.29
CA GLY A 43 -29.88 -15.88 12.51
C GLY A 43 -29.23 -15.77 13.90
N LEU A 44 -28.94 -16.91 14.52
CA LEU A 44 -28.29 -16.97 15.83
C LEU A 44 -26.82 -16.51 15.74
N PRO A 45 -26.23 -15.98 16.83
CA PRO A 45 -24.85 -15.49 16.84
C PRO A 45 -23.83 -16.65 16.92
N GLY A 46 -23.66 -17.37 15.81
CA GLY A 46 -22.66 -18.41 15.61
C GLY A 46 -22.34 -18.60 14.13
N GLU A 47 -21.08 -18.94 13.82
CA GLU A 47 -20.64 -19.49 12.52
C GLU A 47 -20.95 -18.66 11.26
N GLY A 48 -21.28 -17.38 11.40
CA GLY A 48 -21.24 -16.43 10.29
C GLY A 48 -19.82 -16.33 9.71
N PRO A 49 -19.67 -16.31 8.37
CA PRO A 49 -18.35 -16.15 7.74
C PRO A 49 -17.73 -14.83 8.17
N LEU A 50 -16.40 -14.81 8.26
CA LEU A 50 -15.66 -13.66 8.78
C LEU A 50 -16.10 -12.34 8.11
N PRO A 51 -16.15 -11.23 8.86
CA PRO A 51 -16.31 -9.92 8.26
C PRO A 51 -15.09 -9.62 7.39
N LEU A 52 -15.34 -9.34 6.12
CA LEU A 52 -14.33 -9.28 5.06
C LEU A 52 -14.50 -8.02 4.23
N ALA A 53 -13.38 -7.39 3.87
CA ALA A 53 -13.33 -6.25 2.97
C ALA A 53 -12.51 -6.62 1.72
N GLU A 54 -13.03 -6.28 0.53
CA GLU A 54 -12.40 -6.60 -0.76
C GLU A 54 -11.26 -5.62 -1.08
N VAL A 55 -10.06 -6.17 -1.25
CA VAL A 55 -8.83 -5.43 -1.57
C VAL A 55 -8.61 -5.50 -3.09
N LEU A 56 -8.99 -4.41 -3.74
CA LEU A 56 -8.99 -4.23 -5.19
C LEU A 56 -7.57 -3.94 -5.72
N PRO A 57 -7.24 -4.38 -6.95
CA PRO A 57 -6.05 -3.90 -7.66
C PRO A 57 -6.28 -2.45 -8.11
N LEU A 58 -5.39 -1.53 -7.73
CA LEU A 58 -5.50 -0.12 -8.11
C LEU A 58 -4.92 0.12 -9.52
N ALA A 59 -3.74 -0.41 -9.78
CA ALA A 59 -3.12 -0.42 -11.10
C ALA A 59 -2.26 -1.68 -11.30
N VAL A 60 -2.25 -2.22 -12.52
CA VAL A 60 -1.25 -3.21 -12.92
C VAL A 60 -0.02 -2.46 -13.41
N TRP A 61 1.06 -2.48 -12.63
CA TRP A 61 2.35 -1.93 -13.06
C TRP A 61 2.82 -2.64 -14.33
N ARG A 62 3.01 -1.90 -15.43
CA ARG A 62 3.55 -2.40 -16.69
C ARG A 62 4.60 -1.42 -17.22
N PRO A 63 5.90 -1.70 -17.04
CA PRO A 63 6.95 -0.87 -17.63
C PRO A 63 6.97 -1.03 -19.15
N ALA A 64 7.38 0.01 -19.87
CA ALA A 64 7.47 -0.04 -21.33
C ALA A 64 8.59 -1.00 -21.80
N ALA A 65 8.34 -1.71 -22.91
CA ALA A 65 9.36 -2.56 -23.53
C ALA A 65 10.57 -1.72 -24.00
N ALA A 66 11.78 -2.18 -23.66
CA ALA A 66 13.00 -1.45 -23.99
C ALA A 66 13.19 -1.29 -25.50
N ARG A 67 13.37 -0.04 -25.97
CA ARG A 67 13.88 0.24 -27.32
C ARG A 67 15.22 -0.48 -27.50
N ARG A 68 15.47 -1.13 -28.65
CA ARG A 68 16.65 -2.00 -28.86
C ARG A 68 17.98 -1.31 -28.49
N GLN A 69 18.12 -0.02 -28.79
CA GLN A 69 19.31 0.81 -28.51
C GLN A 69 19.58 1.05 -27.02
N ALA A 70 18.60 0.87 -26.14
CA ALA A 70 18.73 1.11 -24.69
C ALA A 70 18.96 -0.20 -23.88
N ARG A 71 19.09 -1.35 -24.55
CA ARG A 71 19.24 -2.66 -23.92
C ARG A 71 20.71 -2.93 -23.61
N ARG A 72 21.07 -3.03 -22.34
CA ARG A 72 22.35 -3.61 -21.88
C ARG A 72 22.13 -5.12 -21.65
N PRO A 73 22.99 -6.04 -22.16
CA PRO A 73 22.86 -7.48 -21.93
C PRO A 73 22.77 -7.86 -20.44
N LEU A 74 21.98 -8.87 -20.08
CA LEU A 74 21.84 -9.24 -18.66
C LEU A 74 23.17 -9.67 -18.00
N PRO A 75 24.08 -10.43 -18.64
CA PRO A 75 25.37 -10.79 -18.05
C PRO A 75 26.26 -9.60 -17.62
N GLU A 76 26.01 -8.39 -18.13
CA GLU A 76 26.76 -7.18 -17.80
C GLU A 76 26.22 -6.46 -16.54
N LEU A 77 25.07 -6.87 -16.00
CA LEU A 77 24.47 -6.24 -14.82
C LEU A 77 25.33 -6.46 -13.56
N GLY A 78 26.04 -5.42 -13.11
CA GLY A 78 26.81 -5.41 -11.87
C GLY A 78 26.14 -4.63 -10.73
N ALA A 79 26.81 -4.59 -9.58
CA ALA A 79 26.34 -3.81 -8.43
C ALA A 79 26.41 -2.29 -8.69
N GLY A 80 27.42 -1.82 -9.44
CA GLY A 80 27.57 -0.41 -9.81
C GLY A 80 26.43 0.12 -10.69
N ASP A 81 25.89 -0.71 -11.57
CA ASP A 81 24.71 -0.39 -12.38
C ASP A 81 23.42 -0.25 -11.54
N VAL A 82 23.31 -1.04 -10.47
CA VAL A 82 22.21 -0.95 -9.50
C VAL A 82 22.34 0.32 -8.64
N GLU A 83 23.57 0.75 -8.33
CA GLU A 83 23.82 2.02 -7.67
C GLU A 83 23.56 3.21 -8.61
N GLU A 84 24.05 3.18 -9.85
CA GLU A 84 23.72 4.14 -10.93
C GLU A 84 22.19 4.29 -11.04
N ALA A 85 21.47 3.17 -11.08
CA ALA A 85 20.01 3.15 -11.13
C ALA A 85 19.33 3.81 -9.93
N LEU A 86 19.85 3.62 -8.72
CA LEU A 86 19.28 4.20 -7.50
C LEU A 86 19.58 5.70 -7.38
N GLN A 87 20.72 6.15 -7.89
CA GLN A 87 21.05 7.58 -7.99
C GLN A 87 20.23 8.28 -9.09
N GLN A 88 19.90 7.59 -10.20
CA GLN A 88 19.08 8.11 -11.30
C GLN A 88 17.57 7.99 -11.07
N ALA A 89 17.11 6.99 -10.30
CA ALA A 89 15.71 6.86 -9.91
C ALA A 89 15.31 8.06 -9.05
N SER A 90 14.41 8.89 -9.57
CA SER A 90 14.17 10.26 -9.10
C SER A 90 13.30 10.34 -7.83
N ALA A 91 13.69 9.60 -6.78
CA ALA A 91 12.94 9.31 -5.55
C ALA A 91 11.54 8.69 -5.78
N GLY A 92 11.26 8.24 -7.01
CA GLY A 92 9.99 7.64 -7.40
C GLY A 92 10.07 6.12 -7.48
N LEU A 93 9.53 5.45 -6.45
CA LEU A 93 9.08 4.07 -6.59
C LEU A 93 7.93 3.99 -7.64
N PRO A 94 7.56 2.81 -8.16
CA PRO A 94 6.52 2.69 -9.19
C PRO A 94 5.24 3.43 -8.75
N GLY A 95 4.96 4.55 -9.43
CA GLY A 95 4.24 5.69 -8.85
C GLY A 95 2.73 5.56 -8.71
N VAL A 96 2.19 4.36 -8.51
CA VAL A 96 0.81 4.06 -8.12
C VAL A 96 0.85 2.84 -7.18
N PRO A 97 0.20 2.89 -5.99
CA PRO A 97 0.06 1.75 -5.10
C PRO A 97 -0.50 0.51 -5.81
N ALA A 98 -0.05 -0.69 -5.43
CA ALA A 98 -0.57 -1.93 -6.02
C ALA A 98 -2.07 -2.15 -5.69
N ARG A 99 -2.49 -1.80 -4.47
CA ARG A 99 -3.75 -2.25 -3.88
C ARG A 99 -4.48 -1.15 -3.12
N CYS A 100 -5.80 -1.23 -3.14
CA CYS A 100 -6.71 -0.31 -2.45
C CYS A 100 -7.90 -1.04 -1.81
N LEU A 101 -8.55 -0.38 -0.85
CA LEU A 101 -9.65 -0.89 -0.05
C LEU A 101 -10.75 0.17 0.08
N GLN A 102 -12.02 -0.25 0.05
CA GLN A 102 -13.14 0.63 0.38
C GLN A 102 -13.29 0.77 1.90
N VAL A 103 -13.22 2.01 2.38
CA VAL A 103 -13.27 2.37 3.80
C VAL A 103 -14.34 3.44 4.01
N ALA A 104 -15.23 3.22 4.97
CA ALA A 104 -16.21 4.22 5.38
C ALA A 104 -15.65 5.08 6.51
N VAL A 105 -15.78 6.40 6.40
CA VAL A 105 -15.30 7.37 7.40
C VAL A 105 -16.42 8.37 7.74
N GLY A 106 -16.56 8.70 9.03
CA GLY A 106 -17.51 9.70 9.51
C GLY A 106 -18.97 9.24 9.63
N GLU A 107 -19.83 10.19 10.01
CA GLU A 107 -21.28 10.03 10.11
C GLU A 107 -22.00 11.29 9.56
N PRO A 108 -22.75 11.20 8.44
CA PRO A 108 -23.02 9.99 7.64
C PRO A 108 -21.74 9.41 6.99
N PRO A 109 -21.67 8.08 6.79
CA PRO A 109 -20.44 7.42 6.36
C PRO A 109 -20.09 7.71 4.90
N GLU A 110 -19.01 8.47 4.69
CA GLU A 110 -18.41 8.65 3.37
C GLU A 110 -17.58 7.41 3.01
N VAL A 111 -17.94 6.73 1.92
CA VAL A 111 -17.17 5.59 1.39
C VAL A 111 -16.07 6.10 0.47
N LEU A 112 -14.83 5.89 0.90
CA LEU A 112 -13.59 6.33 0.28
C LEU A 112 -12.79 5.12 -0.23
N LEU A 113 -12.04 5.30 -1.32
CA LEU A 113 -11.07 4.30 -1.79
C LEU A 113 -9.68 4.69 -1.29
N LEU A 114 -9.07 3.88 -0.42
CA LEU A 114 -7.75 4.14 0.18
C LEU A 114 -6.74 3.10 -0.28
N ALA A 115 -5.52 3.52 -0.63
CA ALA A 115 -4.42 2.60 -0.89
C ALA A 115 -4.00 1.87 0.40
N VAL A 116 -3.63 0.59 0.31
CA VAL A 116 -3.28 -0.24 1.48
C VAL A 116 -1.78 -0.21 1.71
N ASP A 117 -1.36 0.14 2.93
CA ASP A 117 0.05 0.19 3.33
C ASP A 117 0.26 -0.59 4.64
N THR A 118 1.02 -1.68 4.58
CA THR A 118 1.38 -2.53 5.75
C THR A 118 2.70 -2.12 6.41
N VAL A 119 3.41 -1.15 5.84
CA VAL A 119 4.66 -0.60 6.37
C VAL A 119 4.35 0.65 7.20
N GLY A 120 3.69 1.64 6.59
CA GLY A 120 3.28 2.88 7.24
C GLY A 120 2.15 2.69 8.24
N GLY A 121 2.34 3.17 9.47
CA GLY A 121 1.32 3.13 10.53
C GLY A 121 0.34 4.30 10.54
N THR A 122 0.49 5.31 9.67
CA THR A 122 -0.38 6.50 9.66
C THR A 122 -1.43 6.41 8.56
N THR A 123 -2.70 6.29 8.93
CA THR A 123 -3.82 6.50 8.01
C THR A 123 -3.99 7.99 7.72
N TRP A 124 -4.02 8.37 6.44
CA TRP A 124 -4.16 9.75 6.01
C TRP A 124 -5.09 9.86 4.78
N LEU A 125 -5.78 11.00 4.69
CA LEU A 125 -6.79 11.32 3.68
C LEU A 125 -6.42 12.63 3.00
N VAL A 126 -6.61 12.76 1.69
CA VAL A 126 -6.40 14.01 0.96
C VAL A 126 -7.49 15.01 1.37
N ASP A 127 -7.09 16.18 1.86
CA ASP A 127 -8.02 17.28 2.12
C ASP A 127 -8.48 17.89 0.76
N PRO A 128 -9.79 18.07 0.51
CA PRO A 128 -10.27 18.76 -0.69
C PRO A 128 -9.63 20.14 -0.92
N LYS A 129 -9.21 20.82 0.15
CA LYS A 129 -8.56 22.15 0.14
C LYS A 129 -7.04 22.08 -0.03
N ALA A 130 -6.46 20.89 -0.21
CA ALA A 130 -5.02 20.71 -0.31
C ALA A 130 -4.40 21.53 -1.45
N GLN A 131 -3.24 22.13 -1.19
CA GLN A 131 -2.60 23.06 -2.13
C GLN A 131 -2.21 22.33 -3.43
N GLY A 132 -2.87 22.70 -4.52
CA GLY A 132 -2.67 22.07 -5.84
C GLY A 132 -3.55 20.85 -6.11
N ALA A 133 -4.34 20.35 -5.15
CA ALA A 133 -5.36 19.35 -5.43
C ALA A 133 -6.37 19.92 -6.42
N GLN A 134 -7.15 20.95 -6.01
CA GLN A 134 -8.16 21.59 -6.85
C GLN A 134 -7.61 22.05 -8.23
N ALA A 135 -6.43 22.67 -8.27
CA ALA A 135 -5.82 23.09 -9.54
C ALA A 135 -5.44 21.90 -10.46
N SER A 136 -5.03 20.76 -9.92
CA SER A 136 -4.82 19.53 -10.71
C SER A 136 -6.13 18.86 -11.11
N LEU A 137 -7.21 18.96 -10.30
CA LEU A 137 -8.54 18.49 -10.70
C LEU A 137 -9.01 19.21 -11.98
N GLU A 138 -8.73 20.52 -12.05
CA GLU A 138 -9.12 21.41 -13.14
C GLU A 138 -8.20 21.30 -14.37
N GLN A 139 -6.87 21.21 -14.20
CA GLN A 139 -5.91 21.22 -15.32
C GLN A 139 -5.68 19.87 -16.01
N ASP A 140 -5.46 18.77 -15.25
CA ASP A 140 -5.13 17.46 -15.83
C ASP A 140 -6.40 16.73 -16.35
N GLY A 141 -7.61 17.27 -16.09
CA GLY A 141 -8.90 16.78 -16.60
C GLY A 141 -9.33 15.38 -16.13
N HIS A 142 -8.50 14.73 -15.30
CA HIS A 142 -8.62 13.35 -14.83
C HIS A 142 -8.40 13.18 -13.31
N PRO A 143 -9.39 13.57 -12.50
CA PRO A 143 -9.63 13.02 -11.16
C PRO A 143 -10.97 12.28 -11.08
N ARG A 144 -11.51 11.83 -12.23
CA ARG A 144 -12.96 11.87 -12.54
C ARG A 144 -13.92 11.16 -11.58
N ASP A 145 -13.44 10.19 -10.82
CA ASP A 145 -14.26 9.41 -9.87
C ASP A 145 -13.69 9.39 -8.43
N ALA A 146 -12.61 10.13 -8.16
CA ALA A 146 -11.96 10.14 -6.85
C ALA A 146 -12.78 10.94 -5.82
N ARG A 147 -13.40 10.25 -4.86
CA ARG A 147 -14.13 10.86 -3.74
C ARG A 147 -13.17 11.25 -2.61
N PHE A 148 -13.13 12.53 -2.28
CA PHE A 148 -12.37 13.05 -1.14
C PHE A 148 -13.20 13.12 0.14
N TYR A 149 -12.54 13.25 1.29
CA TYR A 149 -13.20 13.25 2.60
C TYR A 149 -13.62 14.66 3.05
N HIS A 150 -14.92 14.84 3.35
CA HIS A 150 -15.45 16.11 3.84
C HIS A 150 -15.59 16.07 5.37
N ALA A 151 -14.48 16.28 6.07
CA ALA A 151 -14.41 16.26 7.53
C ALA A 151 -15.52 17.12 8.21
N LEU A 152 -15.87 18.29 7.64
CA LEU A 152 -16.93 19.17 8.16
C LEU A 152 -18.37 18.66 7.95
N ALA A 153 -18.58 17.61 7.14
CA ALA A 153 -19.87 16.95 6.96
C ALA A 153 -20.08 15.78 7.94
N SER A 154 -19.02 15.35 8.64
CA SER A 154 -19.07 14.28 9.64
C SER A 154 -19.41 14.82 11.03
N SER A 155 -20.54 14.38 11.57
CA SER A 155 -20.97 14.67 12.94
C SER A 155 -20.10 14.02 14.03
N THR A 156 -19.34 12.98 13.69
CA THR A 156 -18.40 12.31 14.60
C THR A 156 -16.99 12.90 14.59
N VAL A 157 -16.69 13.83 13.67
CA VAL A 157 -15.36 14.46 13.58
C VAL A 157 -15.01 15.21 14.86
N LYS A 158 -13.77 15.06 15.32
CA LYS A 158 -13.19 15.90 16.36
C LYS A 158 -11.80 16.34 15.96
N TYR A 159 -11.68 17.60 15.55
CA TYR A 159 -10.39 18.27 15.38
C TYR A 159 -9.65 18.25 16.72
N LEU A 160 -8.39 17.81 16.72
CA LEU A 160 -7.58 17.81 17.92
C LEU A 160 -7.08 19.24 18.15
N ALA A 161 -7.79 20.03 18.97
CA ALA A 161 -7.63 21.49 19.13
C ALA A 161 -6.19 22.03 19.20
N ALA A 162 -5.22 21.26 19.71
CA ALA A 162 -3.80 21.63 19.64
C ALA A 162 -3.25 21.77 18.19
N ALA A 163 -3.94 21.27 17.17
CA ALA A 163 -3.52 21.27 15.76
C ALA A 163 -3.76 22.59 15.01
N GLU A 164 -4.39 23.58 15.64
CA GLU A 164 -4.45 24.97 15.12
C GLU A 164 -3.23 25.79 15.57
N VAL A 165 -2.58 25.39 16.68
CA VAL A 165 -1.45 26.11 17.30
C VAL A 165 -0.11 25.36 17.14
N ARG A 166 -0.13 24.04 16.94
CA ARG A 166 1.08 23.22 16.76
C ARG A 166 1.50 23.06 15.29
N PRO A 167 2.78 22.77 15.01
CA PRO A 167 3.23 22.43 13.66
C PRO A 167 2.41 21.29 13.05
N ARG A 168 2.10 21.43 11.75
CA ARG A 168 1.40 20.41 10.95
C ARG A 168 2.06 19.05 11.09
N ALA A 169 1.23 18.04 11.30
CA ALA A 169 1.70 16.67 11.45
C ALA A 169 2.20 16.14 10.10
N ARG A 170 3.37 15.49 10.11
CA ARG A 170 4.02 14.92 8.93
C ARG A 170 3.97 13.40 8.99
N ALA A 171 3.62 12.74 7.89
CA ALA A 171 3.72 11.29 7.74
C ALA A 171 4.63 10.97 6.55
N PRO A 172 5.66 10.11 6.71
CA PRO A 172 6.47 9.66 5.58
C PRO A 172 5.62 8.84 4.60
N LEU A 173 6.01 8.86 3.33
CA LEU A 173 5.37 8.09 2.27
C LEU A 173 6.18 6.86 1.83
N GLY A 174 7.33 6.54 2.43
CA GLY A 174 8.01 5.27 2.15
C GLY A 174 7.15 4.09 2.64
N PRO A 175 6.94 3.02 1.84
CA PRO A 175 7.60 2.67 0.56
C PRO A 175 6.79 3.03 -0.71
N LEU A 176 5.81 3.92 -0.64
CA LEU A 176 5.12 4.44 -1.84
C LEU A 176 5.94 5.54 -2.56
N LEU A 177 6.53 6.47 -1.80
CA LEU A 177 7.43 7.52 -2.29
C LEU A 177 8.55 7.77 -1.25
N PRO A 178 9.73 7.15 -1.39
CA PRO A 178 10.85 7.31 -0.46
C PRO A 178 11.33 8.77 -0.37
N GLY A 179 11.74 9.20 0.82
CA GLY A 179 12.16 10.58 1.07
C GLY A 179 11.06 11.65 0.89
N ARG A 180 9.81 11.25 0.66
CA ARG A 180 8.64 12.16 0.61
C ARG A 180 7.78 12.00 1.85
N GLU A 181 7.00 13.05 2.14
CA GLU A 181 6.03 13.09 3.23
C GLU A 181 4.74 13.80 2.78
N VAL A 182 3.64 13.48 3.46
CA VAL A 182 2.42 14.32 3.48
C VAL A 182 2.37 15.11 4.78
N SER A 183 1.72 16.27 4.78
CA SER A 183 1.47 17.02 6.02
C SER A 183 0.14 17.76 6.07
N GLY A 184 -0.37 17.92 7.30
CA GLY A 184 -1.58 18.70 7.58
C GLY A 184 -2.11 18.48 9.00
N HIS A 185 -3.43 18.54 9.18
CA HIS A 185 -4.10 18.53 10.48
C HIS A 185 -4.51 17.12 10.94
N ARG A 186 -4.53 16.90 12.27
CA ARG A 186 -5.00 15.64 12.87
C ARG A 186 -6.45 15.76 13.34
N VAL A 187 -7.29 14.85 12.89
CA VAL A 187 -8.67 14.67 13.40
C VAL A 187 -8.82 13.30 14.05
N LEU A 188 -9.83 13.15 14.91
CA LEU A 188 -10.37 11.85 15.31
C LEU A 188 -11.73 11.67 14.62
N ASP A 189 -12.02 10.48 14.11
CA ASP A 189 -13.35 10.19 13.55
C ASP A 189 -13.73 8.69 13.68
N ARG A 190 -14.95 8.33 13.28
CA ARG A 190 -15.37 6.92 13.13
C ARG A 190 -14.80 6.37 11.82
N LEU A 191 -14.15 5.21 11.86
CA LEU A 191 -13.66 4.50 10.67
C LEU A 191 -14.20 3.06 10.66
N ARG A 192 -14.75 2.60 9.53
CA ARG A 192 -15.21 1.23 9.32
C ARG A 192 -14.63 0.66 8.02
N LEU A 193 -14.06 -0.53 8.11
CA LEU A 193 -13.54 -1.28 6.96
C LEU A 193 -14.70 -2.12 6.36
N GLY A 194 -15.09 -1.90 5.11
CA GLY A 194 -16.25 -2.61 4.53
C GLY A 194 -17.56 -2.48 5.34
N SER A 195 -18.41 -3.52 5.28
CA SER A 195 -19.72 -3.56 5.94
C SER A 195 -19.74 -4.29 7.30
N GLY A 196 -19.11 -5.47 7.39
CA GLY A 196 -19.18 -6.33 8.56
C GLY A 196 -18.15 -6.06 9.67
N LEU A 197 -17.12 -5.24 9.42
CA LEU A 197 -16.07 -5.01 10.42
C LEU A 197 -16.52 -3.98 11.46
N ALA A 198 -16.20 -4.23 12.72
CA ALA A 198 -16.53 -3.31 13.82
C ALA A 198 -15.91 -1.93 13.58
N ALA A 199 -16.69 -0.87 13.75
CA ALA A 199 -16.21 0.50 13.53
C ALA A 199 -15.24 0.92 14.64
N VAL A 200 -14.04 1.34 14.26
CA VAL A 200 -13.06 1.90 15.20
C VAL A 200 -13.44 3.34 15.49
N GLN A 201 -13.98 3.56 16.69
CA GLN A 201 -14.40 4.87 17.16
C GLN A 201 -13.21 5.75 17.50
N ARG A 202 -13.27 7.04 17.12
CA ARG A 202 -12.23 8.05 17.38
C ARG A 202 -10.85 7.63 16.86
N GLN A 203 -10.79 6.97 15.70
CA GLN A 203 -9.56 6.67 15.00
C GLN A 203 -8.84 7.98 14.63
N PRO A 204 -7.55 8.15 14.97
CA PRO A 204 -6.77 9.29 14.48
C PRO A 204 -6.52 9.19 12.98
N LEU A 205 -6.81 10.28 12.27
CA LEU A 205 -6.62 10.46 10.83
C LEU A 205 -5.79 11.74 10.60
N LEU A 206 -4.93 11.72 9.59
CA LEU A 206 -4.23 12.91 9.10
C LEU A 206 -4.93 13.42 7.83
N LEU A 207 -5.49 14.64 7.88
CA LEU A 207 -5.96 15.35 6.70
C LEU A 207 -4.75 16.01 6.03
N ALA A 208 -4.37 15.51 4.86
CA ALA A 208 -3.18 15.90 4.12
C ALA A 208 -3.52 17.11 3.22
N GLU A 209 -3.04 18.29 3.63
CA GLU A 209 -3.18 19.54 2.89
C GLU A 209 -2.00 19.81 1.94
N ARG A 210 -0.87 19.15 2.21
CA ARG A 210 0.35 19.21 1.41
C ARG A 210 0.80 17.78 1.13
N LEU A 211 0.89 17.44 -0.14
CA LEU A 211 1.27 16.13 -0.66
C LEU A 211 2.06 16.28 -1.96
N PRO A 212 2.91 15.31 -2.34
CA PRO A 212 3.52 15.27 -3.67
C PRO A 212 2.47 15.18 -4.77
N ARG A 213 2.72 15.79 -5.94
CA ARG A 213 1.75 15.81 -7.06
C ARG A 213 1.49 14.42 -7.65
N GLU A 214 2.46 13.54 -7.48
CA GLU A 214 2.43 12.12 -7.86
C GLU A 214 1.26 11.40 -7.17
N VAL A 215 0.98 11.74 -5.91
CA VAL A 215 -0.10 11.14 -5.10
C VAL A 215 -1.48 11.42 -5.69
N LEU A 216 -1.70 12.62 -6.23
CA LEU A 216 -2.98 12.98 -6.86
C LEU A 216 -3.30 12.11 -8.10
N ARG A 217 -2.27 11.53 -8.73
CA ARG A 217 -2.40 10.66 -9.91
C ARG A 217 -2.75 9.21 -9.56
N TRP A 218 -2.80 8.85 -8.27
CA TRP A 218 -3.17 7.50 -7.83
C TRP A 218 -4.67 7.22 -7.92
N GLY A 219 -5.52 8.25 -8.02
CA GLY A 219 -6.98 8.08 -8.06
C GLY A 219 -7.62 7.60 -6.76
N VAL A 220 -6.89 7.63 -5.63
CA VAL A 220 -7.37 7.27 -4.29
C VAL A 220 -7.55 8.49 -3.40
N ALA A 221 -8.41 8.37 -2.40
CA ALA A 221 -8.70 9.39 -1.41
C ALA A 221 -7.61 9.52 -0.32
N GLY A 222 -6.63 8.61 -0.29
CA GLY A 222 -5.57 8.57 0.72
C GLY A 222 -4.95 7.18 0.89
N VAL A 223 -4.32 6.95 2.05
CA VAL A 223 -3.70 5.66 2.42
C VAL A 223 -4.25 5.17 3.76
N LEU A 224 -4.58 3.88 3.80
CA LEU A 224 -4.90 3.12 4.99
C LEU A 224 -3.61 2.50 5.56
N GLY A 225 -3.01 3.20 6.54
CA GLY A 225 -1.83 2.74 7.24
C GLY A 225 -2.15 1.65 8.26
N LEU A 226 -1.76 0.41 7.94
CA LEU A 226 -1.89 -0.81 8.75
C LEU A 226 -0.58 -1.20 9.46
N GLY A 227 0.52 -0.48 9.23
CA GLY A 227 1.80 -0.73 9.88
C GLY A 227 1.74 -0.62 11.41
N ALA A 228 2.50 -1.47 12.11
CA ALA A 228 2.60 -1.43 13.56
C ALA A 228 3.39 -0.21 14.09
N GLY A 229 4.17 0.47 13.23
CA GLY A 229 5.05 1.58 13.58
C GLY A 229 4.35 2.86 14.05
N GLY A 230 4.94 3.57 15.01
CA GLY A 230 4.45 4.88 15.46
C GLY A 230 4.83 5.99 14.48
N GLY A 231 3.87 6.83 14.08
CA GLY A 231 4.10 7.96 13.17
C GLY A 231 3.29 9.20 13.57
N ALA A 232 2.78 9.93 12.58
CA ALA A 232 1.93 11.11 12.83
C ALA A 232 0.60 10.75 13.53
N ALA A 233 0.07 9.54 13.31
CA ALA A 233 -1.12 9.04 13.97
C ALA A 233 -0.80 7.86 14.92
N THR A 234 -1.70 7.58 15.86
CA THR A 234 -1.75 6.24 16.48
C THR A 234 -2.28 5.26 15.42
N PRO A 235 -1.54 4.20 15.06
CA PRO A 235 -1.99 3.28 14.00
C PRO A 235 -3.34 2.64 14.31
N LEU A 236 -4.12 2.39 13.26
CA LEU A 236 -5.43 1.73 13.34
C LEU A 236 -5.32 0.40 14.11
N VAL A 237 -4.28 -0.37 13.80
CA VAL A 237 -3.99 -1.66 14.42
C VAL A 237 -3.68 -1.54 15.93
N ARG A 238 -2.98 -0.47 16.36
CA ARG A 238 -2.76 -0.18 17.79
C ARG A 238 -4.02 0.34 18.49
N ARG A 239 -4.87 1.11 17.79
CA ARG A 239 -6.15 1.63 18.33
C ARG A 239 -7.14 0.50 18.59
N TRP A 240 -7.29 -0.42 17.64
CA TRP A 240 -8.13 -1.61 17.83
C TRP A 240 -7.55 -2.54 18.90
N LEU A 241 -6.23 -2.74 18.98
CA LEU A 241 -5.62 -3.48 20.10
C LEU A 241 -5.92 -2.87 21.48
N ALA A 242 -5.92 -1.55 21.60
CA ALA A 242 -6.32 -0.87 22.84
C ALA A 242 -7.81 -1.10 23.16
N ALA A 243 -8.70 -0.93 22.17
CA ALA A 243 -10.14 -1.18 22.34
C ALA A 243 -10.44 -2.64 22.74
N TRP A 244 -9.72 -3.60 22.15
CA TRP A 244 -9.85 -5.02 22.47
C TRP A 244 -9.43 -5.35 23.90
N ARG A 245 -8.32 -4.77 24.38
CA ARG A 245 -7.87 -4.95 25.78
C ARG A 245 -8.88 -4.38 26.78
N VAL A 246 -9.40 -3.17 26.53
CA VAL A 246 -10.41 -2.53 27.40
C VAL A 246 -11.70 -3.36 27.45
N GLY A 247 -12.25 -3.73 26.28
CA GLY A 247 -13.47 -4.55 26.22
C GLY A 247 -13.31 -5.96 26.82
N SER A 248 -12.08 -6.47 26.92
CA SER A 248 -11.78 -7.72 27.60
C SER A 248 -11.76 -7.59 29.14
N ALA A 249 -11.36 -6.44 29.67
CA ALA A 249 -11.30 -6.20 31.12
C ALA A 249 -12.66 -5.87 31.73
N SER A 250 -13.52 -5.13 31.00
CA SER A 250 -14.89 -4.84 31.47
C SER A 250 -15.79 -6.09 31.51
N ALA A 251 -15.50 -7.13 30.72
CA ALA A 251 -16.28 -8.37 30.72
C ALA A 251 -16.18 -9.17 32.03
N SER A 252 -15.11 -8.97 32.83
CA SER A 252 -14.92 -9.60 34.14
C SER A 252 -15.44 -8.76 35.33
N GLY A 253 -15.92 -7.53 35.09
CA GLY A 253 -16.42 -6.62 36.13
C GLY A 253 -17.93 -6.41 36.04
N GLY A 254 -18.70 -7.12 36.86
CA GLY A 254 -20.17 -7.13 36.79
C GLY A 254 -20.86 -5.85 37.29
N THR A 255 -20.89 -4.79 36.48
CA THR A 255 -21.87 -3.67 36.64
C THR A 255 -22.19 -3.06 35.28
N GLN A 256 -23.49 -2.96 34.94
CA GLN A 256 -23.94 -2.51 33.61
C GLN A 256 -23.94 -0.97 33.50
N GLY A 257 -22.76 -0.37 33.34
CA GLY A 257 -22.61 1.06 33.04
C GLY A 257 -23.03 1.42 31.61
N ALA A 258 -23.77 2.51 31.44
CA ALA A 258 -24.26 2.99 30.15
C ALA A 258 -23.14 3.56 29.26
N GLY A 259 -22.44 2.70 28.54
CA GLY A 259 -21.39 3.03 27.58
C GLY A 259 -21.05 1.87 26.64
N ARG A 260 -22.05 1.01 26.38
CA ARG A 260 -21.88 -0.27 25.68
C ARG A 260 -21.72 -0.04 24.18
N LEU A 261 -20.65 -0.60 23.60
CA LEU A 261 -20.59 -0.85 22.15
C LEU A 261 -21.71 -1.84 21.79
N ASP A 262 -22.40 -1.63 20.67
CA ASP A 262 -23.56 -2.46 20.31
C ASP A 262 -23.22 -3.95 20.27
N GLY A 263 -23.92 -4.72 21.11
CA GLY A 263 -23.86 -6.18 21.18
C GLY A 263 -22.58 -6.80 21.77
N GLY A 264 -21.43 -6.61 21.12
CA GLY A 264 -20.32 -7.57 21.17
C GLY A 264 -19.01 -7.10 21.83
N ARG A 265 -18.28 -8.07 22.41
CA ARG A 265 -16.82 -7.92 22.64
C ARG A 265 -16.15 -7.77 21.27
N PRO A 266 -15.27 -6.78 21.05
CA PRO A 266 -14.56 -6.66 19.78
C PRO A 266 -13.75 -7.93 19.49
N PRO A 267 -13.61 -8.34 18.21
CA PRO A 267 -12.75 -9.46 17.84
C PRO A 267 -11.28 -9.16 18.19
N PRO A 268 -10.46 -10.21 18.41
CA PRO A 268 -9.03 -10.02 18.64
C PRO A 268 -8.37 -9.32 17.44
N PRO A 269 -7.40 -8.41 17.68
CA PRO A 269 -6.76 -7.57 16.67
C PRO A 269 -5.73 -8.36 15.87
N VAL A 270 -6.23 -9.37 15.16
CA VAL A 270 -5.51 -10.23 14.24
C VAL A 270 -6.01 -9.90 12.83
N LEU A 271 -5.12 -9.54 11.92
CA LEU A 271 -5.44 -9.08 10.57
C LEU A 271 -4.85 -10.01 9.52
N SER A 272 -5.71 -10.61 8.69
CA SER A 272 -5.31 -11.46 7.58
C SER A 272 -5.47 -10.73 6.24
N LEU A 273 -4.39 -10.58 5.49
CA LEU A 273 -4.40 -10.16 4.08
C LEU A 273 -4.09 -11.40 3.22
N TYR A 274 -5.02 -11.78 2.34
CA TYR A 274 -4.86 -13.01 1.55
C TYR A 274 -5.53 -12.94 0.18
N PRO A 275 -5.01 -13.67 -0.83
CA PRO A 275 -5.67 -13.80 -2.12
C PRO A 275 -6.87 -14.74 -2.04
N GLN A 276 -7.99 -14.35 -2.66
CA GLN A 276 -9.08 -15.26 -2.92
C GLN A 276 -8.65 -16.27 -3.99
N SER A 277 -8.90 -17.54 -3.72
CA SER A 277 -8.82 -18.61 -4.71
C SER A 277 -9.92 -18.47 -5.77
N GLY A 278 -9.75 -17.52 -6.69
CA GLY A 278 -10.45 -17.53 -7.98
C GLY A 278 -10.11 -18.84 -8.69
N GLY A 279 -11.11 -19.51 -9.27
CA GLY A 279 -10.89 -20.78 -9.97
C GLY A 279 -9.81 -20.65 -11.04
N PHE A 280 -8.99 -21.70 -11.20
CA PHE A 280 -7.67 -21.82 -11.89
C PHE A 280 -7.36 -21.00 -13.17
N ARG A 281 -8.32 -20.30 -13.77
CA ARG A 281 -8.15 -19.44 -14.96
C ARG A 281 -8.30 -17.93 -14.68
N GLN A 282 -8.84 -17.51 -13.52
CA GLN A 282 -8.96 -16.09 -13.17
C GLN A 282 -7.67 -15.56 -12.52
N ARG A 283 -6.73 -15.08 -13.35
CA ARG A 283 -5.47 -14.46 -12.91
C ARG A 283 -5.65 -13.19 -12.05
N SER A 284 -6.81 -12.55 -12.11
CA SER A 284 -7.21 -11.45 -11.22
C SER A 284 -7.84 -11.99 -9.94
N ALA A 285 -7.04 -12.68 -9.12
CA ALA A 285 -7.43 -13.00 -7.75
C ALA A 285 -7.65 -11.69 -6.97
N GLY A 286 -8.90 -11.39 -6.60
CA GLY A 286 -9.21 -10.35 -5.62
C GLY A 286 -8.55 -10.72 -4.30
N MET A 287 -8.00 -9.75 -3.57
CA MET A 287 -7.51 -10.01 -2.22
C MET A 287 -8.57 -9.65 -1.19
N ARG A 288 -8.46 -10.20 0.01
CA ARG A 288 -9.34 -9.90 1.15
C ARG A 288 -8.52 -9.38 2.30
N LEU A 289 -9.04 -8.38 3.00
CA LEU A 289 -8.65 -8.06 4.36
C LEU A 289 -9.74 -8.62 5.30
N GLY A 290 -9.35 -9.52 6.20
CA GLY A 290 -10.23 -10.16 7.19
C GLY A 290 -9.65 -10.12 8.59
N LEU A 291 -10.46 -10.50 9.59
CA LEU A 291 -10.03 -10.58 10.99
C LEU A 291 -9.90 -12.01 11.45
N GLY A 292 -8.93 -12.29 12.32
CA GLY A 292 -8.64 -13.66 12.76
C GLY A 292 -7.47 -14.28 12.01
N ARG A 293 -7.21 -15.56 12.29
CA ARG A 293 -6.03 -16.31 11.82
C ARG A 293 -6.36 -17.13 10.57
N LEU A 294 -5.38 -17.26 9.68
CA LEU A 294 -5.39 -18.30 8.65
C LEU A 294 -4.94 -19.63 9.29
N GLU A 295 -5.70 -20.70 9.10
CA GLU A 295 -5.53 -21.97 9.83
C GLU A 295 -4.19 -22.64 9.59
N SER A 296 -3.73 -22.65 8.34
CA SER A 296 -2.45 -23.26 7.96
C SER A 296 -1.23 -22.35 8.20
N ALA A 297 -1.37 -21.24 8.93
CA ALA A 297 -0.29 -20.26 9.10
C ALA A 297 0.92 -20.82 9.85
N ALA A 298 2.11 -20.72 9.22
CA ALA A 298 3.39 -20.91 9.90
C ALA A 298 3.80 -19.59 10.57
N TRP A 299 4.00 -19.63 11.89
CA TRP A 299 4.19 -18.43 12.70
C TRP A 299 5.66 -18.09 12.92
N ALA A 300 5.99 -16.81 12.81
CA ALA A 300 7.31 -16.23 13.07
C ALA A 300 7.19 -14.98 13.95
N PRO A 301 8.14 -14.70 14.86
CA PRO A 301 8.10 -13.50 15.68
C PRO A 301 8.19 -12.24 14.82
N LEU A 302 7.49 -11.16 15.21
CA LEU A 302 7.74 -9.84 14.64
C LEU A 302 9.17 -9.38 15.02
N THR A 303 9.82 -8.61 14.15
CA THR A 303 11.17 -8.10 14.43
C THR A 303 11.19 -7.11 15.60
N ALA A 304 12.15 -7.30 16.50
CA ALA A 304 12.34 -6.49 17.69
C ALA A 304 12.67 -5.03 17.29
N GLY A 305 11.73 -4.13 17.55
CA GLY A 305 11.79 -2.72 17.15
C GLY A 305 10.39 -2.18 16.84
N GLY A 306 9.56 -2.96 16.15
CA GLY A 306 8.13 -2.66 15.94
C GLY A 306 7.81 -1.33 15.22
N ALA A 307 8.81 -0.70 14.61
CA ALA A 307 8.70 0.57 13.89
C ALA A 307 8.46 0.36 12.38
N GLU A 308 8.93 -0.76 11.83
CA GLU A 308 9.06 -1.00 10.39
C GLU A 308 7.83 -1.64 9.74
N GLY A 309 6.71 -1.77 10.46
CA GLY A 309 5.48 -2.35 9.94
C GLY A 309 5.36 -3.86 10.19
N TRP A 310 4.95 -4.62 9.17
CA TRP A 310 4.72 -6.07 9.23
C TRP A 310 6.01 -6.83 8.87
N ALA A 311 6.99 -6.87 9.78
CA ALA A 311 8.31 -7.46 9.52
C ALA A 311 8.68 -8.67 10.39
N THR A 312 9.38 -9.65 9.82
CA THR A 312 9.97 -10.81 10.50
C THR A 312 11.37 -11.14 9.94
N THR A 313 11.99 -12.25 10.35
CA THR A 313 13.24 -12.77 9.78
C THR A 313 13.03 -14.09 9.04
N GLY A 314 13.90 -14.38 8.09
CA GLY A 314 13.87 -15.61 7.30
C GLY A 314 15.06 -15.72 6.35
N SER A 315 14.87 -16.42 5.24
CA SER A 315 15.87 -16.62 4.21
C SER A 315 15.25 -16.54 2.81
N VAL A 316 16.01 -16.04 1.83
CA VAL A 316 15.63 -16.01 0.42
C VAL A 316 16.57 -16.93 -0.36
N VAL A 317 16.00 -17.89 -1.07
CA VAL A 317 16.70 -18.96 -1.80
C VAL A 317 16.30 -18.96 -3.27
N VAL A 318 17.24 -19.18 -4.18
CA VAL A 318 16.97 -19.47 -5.60
C VAL A 318 17.56 -20.81 -5.99
N GLY A 319 16.75 -21.63 -6.67
CA GLY A 319 17.21 -22.92 -7.21
C GLY A 319 17.27 -24.05 -6.18
N ALA A 320 16.33 -24.11 -5.24
CA ALA A 320 16.19 -25.22 -4.31
C ALA A 320 15.85 -26.53 -5.05
N GLY A 321 16.89 -27.32 -5.38
CA GLY A 321 16.82 -28.61 -6.07
C GLY A 321 18.20 -29.28 -6.05
N ALA A 322 18.25 -30.61 -6.19
CA ALA A 322 19.43 -31.42 -5.84
C ALA A 322 20.69 -31.24 -6.73
N SER A 323 20.61 -30.48 -7.82
CA SER A 323 21.74 -30.19 -8.71
C SER A 323 22.61 -29.04 -8.16
N ALA A 324 23.80 -29.36 -7.64
CA ALA A 324 24.68 -28.46 -6.88
C ALA A 324 25.31 -27.25 -7.63
N GLY A 325 24.75 -26.85 -8.78
CA GLY A 325 25.19 -25.69 -9.56
C GLY A 325 24.69 -24.35 -9.00
N SER A 326 25.40 -23.83 -8.00
CA SER A 326 25.21 -22.54 -7.31
C SER A 326 23.77 -22.23 -6.87
N SER A 327 23.48 -22.52 -5.60
CA SER A 327 22.30 -22.01 -4.90
C SER A 327 22.59 -20.62 -4.32
N PHE A 328 21.80 -19.62 -4.72
CA PHE A 328 21.74 -18.35 -3.99
C PHE A 328 20.91 -18.60 -2.74
N ARG A 329 21.47 -18.33 -1.55
CA ARG A 329 20.77 -18.29 -0.27
C ARG A 329 21.27 -17.11 0.53
N GLN A 330 20.36 -16.27 1.03
CA GLN A 330 20.67 -15.11 1.84
C GLN A 330 19.73 -15.04 3.05
N PRO A 331 20.24 -14.82 4.27
CA PRO A 331 19.43 -14.36 5.39
C PRO A 331 18.71 -13.05 5.01
N ALA A 332 17.48 -12.89 5.47
CA ALA A 332 16.62 -11.79 5.10
C ALA A 332 15.84 -11.25 6.30
N HIS A 333 15.77 -9.93 6.41
CA HIS A 333 14.68 -9.25 7.10
C HIS A 333 13.52 -9.14 6.09
N LEU A 334 12.35 -9.64 6.44
CA LEU A 334 11.22 -9.86 5.54
C LEU A 334 10.08 -8.93 5.94
N LEU A 335 9.90 -7.85 5.19
CA LEU A 335 8.86 -6.84 5.39
C LEU A 335 7.70 -7.07 4.42
N VAL A 336 6.49 -7.25 4.93
CA VAL A 336 5.29 -7.45 4.11
C VAL A 336 4.76 -6.09 3.65
N ASP A 337 4.61 -5.92 2.33
CA ASP A 337 4.44 -4.61 1.70
C ASP A 337 3.25 -4.60 0.71
N ALA A 338 2.04 -4.42 1.21
CA ALA A 338 0.83 -4.37 0.39
C ALA A 338 0.76 -3.18 -0.60
N ALA A 339 1.66 -2.19 -0.45
CA ALA A 339 1.75 -1.01 -1.29
C ALA A 339 2.56 -1.27 -2.58
N LEU A 340 3.60 -2.12 -2.52
CA LEU A 340 4.56 -2.33 -3.60
C LEU A 340 4.06 -3.34 -4.68
N PRO A 341 4.02 -3.00 -5.99
CA PRO A 341 3.56 -3.89 -7.07
C PRO A 341 4.59 -4.93 -7.54
N SER A 342 5.72 -5.01 -6.84
CA SER A 342 6.90 -5.83 -7.14
C SER A 342 7.47 -6.41 -5.83
N LEU A 343 8.43 -7.33 -5.92
CA LEU A 343 9.30 -7.63 -4.79
C LEU A 343 10.39 -6.56 -4.70
N GLY A 344 10.50 -5.92 -3.54
CA GLY A 344 11.64 -5.05 -3.24
C GLY A 344 12.80 -5.88 -2.73
N VAL A 345 13.95 -5.72 -3.37
CA VAL A 345 15.17 -6.50 -3.18
C VAL A 345 16.27 -5.54 -2.73
N PRO A 346 17.06 -5.84 -1.68
CA PRO A 346 18.17 -4.98 -1.28
C PRO A 346 19.12 -4.71 -2.45
N ALA A 347 19.49 -3.43 -2.66
CA ALA A 347 20.38 -3.01 -3.75
C ALA A 347 21.61 -3.91 -3.92
N ALA A 348 22.33 -4.14 -2.82
CA ALA A 348 23.55 -4.96 -2.74
C ALA A 348 23.34 -6.47 -3.01
N ARG A 349 22.11 -6.91 -3.29
CA ARG A 349 21.74 -8.29 -3.64
C ARG A 349 20.98 -8.40 -4.96
N PHE A 350 20.68 -7.28 -5.62
CA PHE A 350 19.81 -7.28 -6.81
C PHE A 350 20.44 -8.02 -8.00
N ALA A 351 21.69 -7.70 -8.35
CA ALA A 351 22.38 -8.35 -9.46
C ALA A 351 22.54 -9.87 -9.22
N ASP A 352 23.09 -10.25 -8.06
CA ASP A 352 23.26 -11.64 -7.63
C ASP A 352 21.98 -12.46 -7.73
N LEU A 353 20.86 -11.91 -7.24
CA LEU A 353 19.55 -12.54 -7.29
C LEU A 353 19.09 -12.78 -8.74
N VAL A 354 19.22 -11.76 -9.60
CA VAL A 354 18.76 -11.84 -10.99
C VAL A 354 19.59 -12.83 -11.79
N HIS A 355 20.91 -12.85 -11.61
CA HIS A 355 21.79 -13.87 -12.21
C HIS A 355 21.47 -15.28 -11.69
N ALA A 356 21.13 -15.43 -10.41
CA ALA A 356 20.69 -16.71 -9.85
C ALA A 356 19.33 -17.18 -10.39
N LEU A 357 18.41 -16.26 -10.69
CA LEU A 357 17.10 -16.56 -11.29
C LEU A 357 17.21 -16.91 -12.78
N LEU A 358 18.13 -16.28 -13.51
CA LEU A 358 18.30 -16.39 -14.97
C LEU A 358 19.72 -16.88 -15.36
N PRO A 359 20.20 -18.03 -14.86
CA PRO A 359 21.58 -18.47 -15.08
C PRO A 359 21.91 -18.81 -16.53
N GLY A 360 23.19 -18.70 -16.89
CA GLY A 360 23.79 -19.37 -18.06
C GLY A 360 23.16 -19.00 -19.40
N ASP A 361 22.50 -19.96 -20.07
CA ASP A 361 21.87 -19.73 -21.37
C ASP A 361 20.69 -18.74 -21.28
N LEU A 362 19.99 -18.70 -20.13
CA LEU A 362 18.81 -17.86 -19.93
C LEU A 362 19.16 -16.37 -19.97
N ALA A 363 20.28 -15.97 -19.35
CA ALA A 363 20.74 -14.58 -19.34
C ALA A 363 20.94 -14.01 -20.74
N ARG A 364 21.37 -14.84 -21.72
CA ARG A 364 21.54 -14.44 -23.13
C ARG A 364 20.21 -14.11 -23.83
N GLY A 365 19.08 -14.59 -23.28
CA GLY A 365 17.73 -14.23 -23.70
C GLY A 365 17.17 -12.98 -23.03
N CYS A 366 17.97 -12.28 -22.21
CA CYS A 366 17.55 -11.17 -21.37
C CYS A 366 18.47 -9.95 -21.46
N TRP A 367 17.92 -8.80 -21.08
CA TRP A 367 18.57 -7.50 -21.06
C TRP A 367 18.01 -6.67 -19.89
N TRP A 368 18.68 -5.58 -19.56
CA TRP A 368 18.21 -4.59 -18.61
C TRP A 368 18.35 -3.19 -19.20
N HIS A 369 17.68 -2.21 -18.60
CA HIS A 369 17.78 -0.80 -18.97
C HIS A 369 17.37 0.12 -17.82
N LEU A 370 17.80 1.39 -17.92
CA LEU A 370 17.46 2.48 -17.00
C LEU A 370 16.46 3.45 -17.65
N PRO A 371 15.13 3.20 -17.55
CA PRO A 371 14.12 4.18 -17.88
C PRO A 371 14.06 5.27 -16.80
N ALA A 372 13.89 6.53 -17.19
CA ALA A 372 13.81 7.69 -16.27
C ALA A 372 12.66 7.58 -15.22
N THR A 373 11.65 6.78 -15.53
CA THR A 373 10.74 6.17 -14.55
C THR A 373 10.26 4.83 -15.12
N PRO A 374 10.14 3.76 -14.32
CA PRO A 374 10.19 3.81 -12.87
C PRO A 374 11.65 3.79 -12.34
N GLY A 375 12.52 2.97 -12.92
CA GLY A 375 13.89 2.70 -12.48
C GLY A 375 14.42 1.45 -13.19
N LEU A 376 15.55 0.89 -12.77
CA LEU A 376 16.15 -0.30 -13.41
C LEU A 376 15.11 -1.43 -13.59
N THR A 377 14.98 -1.90 -14.83
CA THR A 377 14.07 -2.99 -15.19
C THR A 377 14.78 -4.07 -15.98
N VAL A 378 14.54 -5.32 -15.59
CA VAL A 378 15.06 -6.53 -16.25
C VAL A 378 13.99 -7.13 -17.14
N GLN A 379 14.32 -7.35 -18.41
CA GLN A 379 13.42 -7.80 -19.46
C GLN A 379 14.00 -9.00 -20.21
N CYS A 380 13.14 -9.87 -20.70
CA CYS A 380 13.52 -11.15 -21.31
C CYS A 380 12.62 -11.50 -22.50
N ASN A 381 13.19 -12.29 -23.41
CA ASN A 381 12.39 -13.18 -24.25
C ASN A 381 11.58 -14.11 -23.34
N CYS A 382 10.28 -14.26 -23.58
CA CYS A 382 9.42 -15.00 -22.67
C CYS A 382 9.75 -16.50 -22.54
N SER A 383 10.46 -17.09 -23.50
CA SER A 383 11.03 -18.46 -23.42
C SER A 383 12.22 -18.59 -22.46
N ALA A 384 12.90 -17.49 -22.13
CA ALA A 384 13.86 -17.43 -21.03
C ALA A 384 13.14 -17.21 -19.70
N ALA A 385 12.20 -16.26 -19.64
CA ALA A 385 11.43 -15.95 -18.43
C ALA A 385 10.63 -17.18 -17.92
N ARG A 386 9.96 -17.95 -18.80
CA ARG A 386 9.28 -19.20 -18.41
C ARG A 386 10.20 -20.28 -17.83
N ARG A 387 11.51 -20.20 -18.08
CA ARG A 387 12.53 -21.14 -17.61
C ARG A 387 13.33 -20.61 -16.41
N ALA A 388 13.03 -19.42 -15.89
CA ALA A 388 13.69 -18.89 -14.69
C ALA A 388 13.58 -19.86 -13.51
N ARG A 389 14.64 -19.93 -12.69
CA ARG A 389 14.62 -20.69 -11.43
C ARG A 389 13.55 -20.12 -10.50
N ARG A 390 12.93 -20.98 -9.68
CA ARG A 390 12.00 -20.53 -8.64
C ARG A 390 12.73 -19.77 -7.54
N LEU A 391 12.08 -18.72 -7.05
CA LEU A 391 12.41 -18.08 -5.78
C LEU A 391 11.71 -18.86 -4.65
N VAL A 392 12.33 -18.94 -3.49
CA VAL A 392 11.74 -19.50 -2.27
C VAL A 392 12.05 -18.58 -1.11
N ILE A 393 11.03 -18.25 -0.33
CA ILE A 393 11.12 -17.46 0.90
C ILE A 393 10.87 -18.43 2.06
N GLU A 394 11.89 -18.63 2.89
CA GLU A 394 11.89 -19.55 4.02
C GLU A 394 11.59 -18.79 5.32
N VAL A 395 10.51 -19.16 6.02
CA VAL A 395 10.08 -18.54 7.28
C VAL A 395 9.59 -19.63 8.23
N SER A 396 10.15 -19.68 9.45
CA SER A 396 9.84 -20.68 10.48
C SER A 396 9.77 -22.14 9.96
N GLY A 397 10.69 -22.50 9.06
CA GLY A 397 10.74 -23.84 8.44
C GLY A 397 9.75 -24.06 7.28
N ARG A 398 8.82 -23.15 6.99
CA ARG A 398 7.98 -23.20 5.79
C ARG A 398 8.70 -22.56 4.59
N SER A 399 8.62 -23.22 3.45
CA SER A 399 9.11 -22.72 2.16
C SER A 399 7.96 -22.17 1.30
N CYS A 400 7.91 -20.85 1.11
CA CYS A 400 6.95 -20.17 0.23
C CYS A 400 7.61 -19.94 -1.14
N SER A 401 7.21 -20.71 -2.17
CA SER A 401 7.84 -20.66 -3.49
C SER A 401 7.08 -19.78 -4.48
N LEU A 402 7.81 -18.90 -5.16
CA LEU A 402 7.32 -18.09 -6.28
C LEU A 402 7.90 -18.61 -7.58
N SER A 403 7.03 -18.80 -8.57
CA SER A 403 7.34 -19.31 -9.90
C SER A 403 7.67 -18.19 -10.88
N ALA A 404 8.08 -18.57 -12.09
CA ALA A 404 8.21 -17.63 -13.19
C ALA A 404 6.93 -16.81 -13.44
N GLU A 405 5.73 -17.39 -13.28
CA GLU A 405 4.46 -16.68 -13.52
C GLU A 405 4.12 -15.66 -12.43
N ASP A 406 4.65 -15.82 -11.22
CA ASP A 406 4.51 -14.84 -10.13
C ASP A 406 5.55 -13.71 -10.29
N LEU A 407 6.78 -14.06 -10.69
CA LEU A 407 7.94 -13.17 -10.76
C LEU A 407 8.05 -12.33 -12.04
N PHE A 408 7.33 -12.67 -13.11
CA PHE A 408 7.39 -11.95 -14.40
C PHE A 408 5.99 -11.62 -14.95
N ILE A 409 5.88 -10.47 -15.62
CA ILE A 409 4.73 -10.11 -16.45
C ILE A 409 4.93 -10.68 -17.85
N PHE A 410 3.96 -11.44 -18.38
CA PHE A 410 4.03 -12.11 -19.69
C PHE A 410 3.21 -11.37 -20.75
N ASP A 411 3.83 -10.36 -21.36
CA ASP A 411 3.38 -9.68 -22.59
C ASP A 411 4.38 -10.01 -23.75
N ASP A 412 4.42 -9.21 -24.83
CA ASP A 412 5.37 -9.38 -25.97
C ASP A 412 6.85 -9.47 -25.54
N VAL A 413 7.17 -8.77 -24.45
CA VAL A 413 8.46 -8.83 -23.73
C VAL A 413 8.14 -9.13 -22.28
N CYS A 414 8.78 -10.16 -21.73
CA CYS A 414 8.58 -10.53 -20.34
C CYS A 414 9.39 -9.61 -19.43
N THR A 415 8.75 -8.97 -18.45
CA THR A 415 9.44 -8.07 -17.51
C THR A 415 9.39 -8.60 -16.08
N ALA A 416 10.53 -8.59 -15.39
CA ALA A 416 10.63 -9.02 -14.00
C ALA A 416 9.90 -8.05 -13.05
N ARG A 417 9.16 -8.59 -12.07
CA ARG A 417 8.49 -7.86 -10.97
C ARG A 417 9.42 -7.73 -9.77
N LEU A 418 10.68 -7.38 -10.03
CA LEU A 418 11.74 -7.19 -9.03
C LEU A 418 12.17 -5.72 -9.03
N TRP A 419 12.54 -5.21 -7.87
CA TRP A 419 12.90 -3.81 -7.70
C TRP A 419 14.12 -3.61 -6.76
N PRO A 420 15.14 -2.83 -7.14
CA PRO A 420 16.26 -2.50 -6.24
C PRO A 420 15.83 -1.45 -5.20
N MET A 421 15.88 -1.82 -3.92
CA MET A 421 15.56 -0.95 -2.79
C MET A 421 16.86 -0.42 -2.16
N ALA A 422 16.95 0.90 -2.00
CA ALA A 422 17.90 1.53 -1.09
C ALA A 422 17.39 1.41 0.36
N GLY A 423 18.28 1.14 1.31
CA GLY A 423 17.93 1.04 2.73
C GLY A 423 19.12 0.70 3.62
N ASP A 424 19.10 1.22 4.85
CA ASP A 424 20.25 1.32 5.75
C ASP A 424 20.82 -0.03 6.22
N SER A 425 20.04 -1.12 6.10
CA SER A 425 20.39 -2.47 6.58
C SER A 425 21.00 -3.39 5.52
N GLY A 426 20.93 -3.02 4.23
CA GLY A 426 21.32 -3.87 3.09
C GLY A 426 20.62 -5.24 3.01
N SER A 427 19.59 -5.51 3.82
CA SER A 427 19.07 -6.85 4.08
C SER A 427 17.55 -6.95 4.24
N THR A 428 16.82 -5.83 4.13
CA THR A 428 15.35 -5.79 4.15
C THR A 428 14.76 -6.05 2.76
N TRP A 429 14.00 -7.13 2.64
CA TRP A 429 13.26 -7.52 1.44
C TRP A 429 11.79 -7.16 1.61
N HIS A 430 11.21 -6.48 0.62
CA HIS A 430 9.80 -6.10 0.62
C HIS A 430 8.99 -7.17 -0.14
N LEU A 431 8.23 -7.96 0.61
CA LEU A 431 7.30 -8.97 0.13
C LEU A 431 6.02 -8.30 -0.38
N GLY A 432 6.13 -7.68 -1.55
CA GLY A 432 5.04 -7.00 -2.22
C GLY A 432 4.12 -7.90 -3.03
N GLU A 433 3.44 -7.32 -4.02
CA GLU A 433 2.35 -7.96 -4.75
C GLU A 433 2.65 -9.38 -5.31
N PRO A 434 3.83 -9.70 -5.88
CA PRO A 434 4.14 -11.06 -6.34
C PRO A 434 4.03 -12.13 -5.23
N PHE A 435 4.29 -11.76 -3.98
CA PHE A 435 4.13 -12.66 -2.83
C PHE A 435 2.67 -12.73 -2.38
N LEU A 436 2.02 -11.56 -2.23
CA LEU A 436 0.65 -11.44 -1.71
C LEU A 436 -0.43 -11.97 -2.67
N GLN A 437 -0.15 -12.03 -3.97
CA GLN A 437 -1.00 -12.75 -4.93
C GLN A 437 -1.00 -14.28 -4.73
N ARG A 438 0.03 -14.83 -4.07
CA ARG A 438 0.27 -16.27 -3.95
C ARG A 438 0.09 -16.80 -2.51
N TYR A 439 0.35 -15.99 -1.49
CA TYR A 439 0.36 -16.38 -0.08
C TYR A 439 -0.47 -15.44 0.79
N GLY A 440 -1.15 -15.99 1.79
CA GLY A 440 -1.84 -15.24 2.81
C GLY A 440 -0.91 -14.89 3.99
N VAL A 441 -1.02 -13.68 4.50
CA VAL A 441 -0.24 -13.19 5.64
C VAL A 441 -1.17 -12.71 6.75
N THR A 442 -0.89 -13.16 7.98
CA THR A 442 -1.61 -12.76 9.19
C THR A 442 -0.72 -11.96 10.13
N LEU A 443 -1.13 -10.75 10.52
CA LEU A 443 -0.57 -10.02 11.66
C LEU A 443 -1.34 -10.40 12.94
N ASP A 444 -0.68 -11.03 13.89
CA ASP A 444 -1.22 -11.33 15.23
C ASP A 444 -0.55 -10.40 16.25
N LEU A 445 -1.20 -9.25 16.50
CA LEU A 445 -0.69 -8.26 17.46
C LEU A 445 -0.64 -8.75 18.91
N PRO A 446 -1.61 -9.52 19.44
CA PRO A 446 -1.53 -10.05 20.80
C PRO A 446 -0.38 -11.05 20.97
N GLY A 447 -0.12 -11.91 19.98
CA GLY A 447 0.99 -12.86 19.98
C GLY A 447 2.34 -12.28 19.54
N HIS A 448 2.37 -11.02 19.07
CA HIS A 448 3.53 -10.34 18.50
C HIS A 448 4.23 -11.14 17.36
N GLN A 449 3.43 -11.69 16.45
CA GLN A 449 3.90 -12.64 15.42
C GLN A 449 3.23 -12.43 14.05
N LEU A 450 3.91 -12.88 12.98
CA LEU A 450 3.38 -12.98 11.62
C LEU A 450 3.13 -14.45 11.25
N GLY A 451 1.98 -14.72 10.66
CA GLY A 451 1.60 -16.05 10.17
C GLY A 451 1.60 -16.10 8.64
N PHE A 452 2.30 -17.07 8.05
CA PHE A 452 2.41 -17.25 6.60
C PHE A 452 1.68 -18.52 6.16
N ALA A 453 0.63 -18.35 5.36
CA ALA A 453 -0.28 -19.40 4.92
C ALA A 453 -0.36 -19.50 3.40
N GLU A 454 -0.73 -20.67 2.89
CA GLU A 454 -1.26 -20.78 1.53
C GLU A 454 -2.67 -20.17 1.47
N PRO A 455 -3.18 -19.81 0.27
CA PRO A 455 -4.54 -19.29 0.14
C PRO A 455 -5.54 -20.32 0.67
N PRO A 456 -6.60 -19.91 1.39
CA PRO A 456 -7.67 -20.84 1.70
C PRO A 456 -8.26 -21.38 0.39
N LEU A 457 -8.34 -22.71 0.29
CA LEU A 457 -9.02 -23.37 -0.81
C LEU A 457 -10.48 -22.90 -0.81
N ALA A 458 -11.06 -22.64 -1.99
CA ALA A 458 -12.36 -21.93 -2.09
C ALA A 458 -13.55 -22.64 -1.41
N ALA A 459 -13.41 -23.93 -1.06
CA ALA A 459 -14.38 -24.73 -0.31
C ALA A 459 -14.19 -24.69 1.22
N ALA A 460 -13.04 -24.23 1.73
CA ALA A 460 -12.70 -24.18 3.15
C ALA A 460 -12.73 -22.72 3.68
N ALA A 461 -13.88 -22.06 3.51
CA ALA A 461 -14.09 -20.68 3.96
C ALA A 461 -14.81 -20.59 5.34
N GLU A 462 -15.03 -21.72 6.00
CA GLU A 462 -15.43 -21.82 7.41
C GLU A 462 -14.21 -21.55 8.32
N LEU A 463 -13.66 -20.32 8.23
CA LEU A 463 -12.47 -19.95 9.00
C LEU A 463 -12.77 -20.04 10.50
N VAL A 464 -12.09 -20.98 11.18
CA VAL A 464 -12.28 -21.26 12.61
C VAL A 464 -12.15 -20.00 13.46
N GLN A 465 -13.26 -19.56 14.07
CA GLN A 465 -13.22 -18.54 15.11
C GLN A 465 -12.48 -19.10 16.33
N GLY A 466 -11.56 -18.31 16.89
CA GLY A 466 -10.71 -18.71 18.01
C GLY A 466 -11.45 -18.86 19.34
N VAL A 467 -12.28 -19.90 19.46
CA VAL A 467 -12.93 -20.36 20.70
C VAL A 467 -12.29 -21.68 21.10
N GLY A 468 -11.82 -21.79 22.34
CA GLY A 468 -11.13 -22.98 22.84
C GLY A 468 -12.09 -24.13 23.11
N VAL A 469 -12.37 -24.95 22.10
CA VAL A 469 -13.10 -26.21 22.27
C VAL A 469 -12.13 -27.29 22.76
N VAL A 470 -12.18 -27.63 24.04
CA VAL A 470 -11.53 -28.82 24.59
C VAL A 470 -12.39 -30.04 24.22
N GLY A 471 -12.17 -30.58 23.03
CA GLY A 471 -12.79 -31.82 22.57
C GLY A 471 -11.99 -33.05 23.03
N PRO A 472 -12.62 -34.06 23.68
CA PRO A 472 -11.93 -35.30 24.02
C PRO A 472 -11.68 -36.17 22.79
N SER A 473 -10.69 -37.06 22.90
CA SER A 473 -10.26 -37.98 21.84
C SER A 473 -11.33 -38.97 21.39
N SER A 474 -11.46 -39.17 20.08
CA SER A 474 -12.07 -40.36 19.48
C SER A 474 -11.22 -40.85 18.29
N GLN A 475 -11.20 -42.17 18.07
CA GLN A 475 -10.40 -42.85 17.05
C GLN A 475 -11.32 -43.51 16.01
N GLN A 476 -11.03 -43.34 14.72
CA GLN A 476 -11.33 -44.23 13.56
C GLN A 476 -10.87 -43.47 12.28
N SER A 477 -10.17 -44.02 11.27
CA SER A 477 -10.17 -45.35 10.61
C SER A 477 -11.41 -45.59 9.73
N SER A 478 -11.34 -45.91 8.44
CA SER A 478 -10.24 -45.89 7.44
C SER A 478 -10.81 -46.11 6.00
N THR A 479 -9.94 -46.05 4.97
CA THR A 479 -10.06 -46.70 3.63
C THR A 479 -11.12 -46.27 2.59
N HIS A 480 -10.64 -46.03 1.34
CA HIS A 480 -11.30 -46.22 0.02
C HIS A 480 -12.55 -45.35 -0.32
N GLU A 481 -12.92 -45.06 -1.59
CA GLU A 481 -12.36 -45.42 -2.91
C GLU A 481 -12.50 -44.25 -3.93
N ALA A 482 -12.17 -44.47 -5.22
CA ALA A 482 -12.22 -43.45 -6.28
C ALA A 482 -13.60 -43.33 -6.97
N GLY A 483 -13.96 -42.13 -7.44
CA GLY A 483 -15.19 -41.86 -8.19
C GLY A 483 -15.05 -40.70 -9.18
N ALA A 484 -15.78 -40.75 -10.30
CA ALA A 484 -15.57 -39.86 -11.45
C ALA A 484 -16.36 -38.54 -11.42
N CYS A 485 -15.86 -37.52 -12.11
CA CYS A 485 -16.53 -36.22 -12.26
C CYS A 485 -17.71 -36.27 -13.26
N PRO A 486 -18.91 -35.80 -12.90
CA PRO A 486 -19.94 -35.43 -13.88
C PRO A 486 -19.69 -34.01 -14.43
N ALA A 487 -19.73 -33.85 -15.75
CA ALA A 487 -19.60 -32.54 -16.41
C ALA A 487 -20.96 -31.89 -16.64
N SER A 488 -21.39 -31.02 -15.72
CA SER A 488 -22.68 -30.31 -15.80
C SER A 488 -22.69 -29.22 -16.88
N LEU A 489 -23.14 -29.58 -18.09
CA LEU A 489 -23.19 -28.68 -19.25
C LEU A 489 -24.49 -27.85 -19.24
N LEU A 490 -24.43 -26.65 -18.65
CA LEU A 490 -25.56 -25.71 -18.56
C LEU A 490 -25.91 -25.09 -19.92
N VAL A 491 -26.89 -25.69 -20.62
CA VAL A 491 -27.49 -25.11 -21.82
C VAL A 491 -28.50 -24.03 -21.42
N PHE A 492 -28.13 -22.76 -21.58
CA PHE A 492 -29.08 -21.65 -21.43
C PHE A 492 -30.03 -21.59 -22.62
N GLY A 493 -31.31 -21.88 -22.39
CA GLY A 493 -32.34 -21.83 -23.43
C GLY A 493 -32.71 -20.40 -23.87
N PRO A 494 -33.30 -20.23 -25.07
CA PRO A 494 -33.64 -18.93 -25.66
C PRO A 494 -34.42 -17.92 -24.79
N PRO A 495 -35.42 -18.27 -23.94
CA PRO A 495 -36.24 -17.26 -23.27
C PRO A 495 -35.47 -16.37 -22.27
N ALA A 496 -34.33 -16.84 -21.75
CA ALA A 496 -33.50 -16.06 -20.84
C ALA A 496 -32.91 -14.79 -21.51
N LEU A 497 -32.59 -14.87 -22.80
CA LEU A 497 -32.01 -13.74 -23.56
C LEU A 497 -33.06 -12.61 -23.76
N MET A 498 -34.29 -12.99 -24.09
CA MET A 498 -35.39 -12.05 -24.36
C MET A 498 -35.74 -11.22 -23.13
N LEU A 499 -35.74 -11.82 -21.94
CA LEU A 499 -36.01 -11.12 -20.68
C LEU A 499 -34.94 -10.05 -20.40
N PHE A 500 -33.67 -10.33 -20.71
CA PHE A 500 -32.56 -9.40 -20.48
C PHE A 500 -32.63 -8.18 -21.42
N VAL A 501 -33.03 -8.39 -22.69
CA VAL A 501 -33.26 -7.31 -23.66
C VAL A 501 -34.45 -6.44 -23.24
N ALA A 502 -35.55 -7.04 -22.79
CA ALA A 502 -36.71 -6.29 -22.32
C ALA A 502 -36.38 -5.37 -21.13
N VAL A 503 -35.73 -5.91 -20.09
CA VAL A 503 -35.38 -5.15 -18.87
C VAL A 503 -34.39 -4.02 -19.16
N SER A 504 -33.40 -4.25 -20.03
CA SER A 504 -32.41 -3.21 -20.39
C SER A 504 -33.02 -2.08 -21.22
N GLY A 505 -33.98 -2.36 -22.10
CA GLY A 505 -34.75 -1.34 -22.82
C GLY A 505 -35.48 -0.36 -21.89
N THR A 506 -36.19 -0.87 -20.87
CA THR A 506 -36.96 -0.04 -19.92
C THR A 506 -36.07 0.91 -19.12
N VAL A 507 -34.87 0.46 -18.72
CA VAL A 507 -33.90 1.29 -17.98
C VAL A 507 -33.37 2.45 -18.82
N ILE A 508 -33.18 2.26 -20.13
CA ILE A 508 -32.76 3.32 -21.05
C ILE A 508 -33.89 4.35 -21.23
N ALA A 509 -35.14 3.90 -21.42
CA ALA A 509 -36.30 4.78 -21.55
C ALA A 509 -36.49 5.68 -20.31
N LEU A 510 -36.40 5.12 -19.10
CA LEU A 510 -36.54 5.88 -17.85
C LEU A 510 -35.44 6.94 -17.66
N ARG A 511 -34.18 6.65 -18.05
CA ARG A 511 -33.09 7.65 -18.06
C ARG A 511 -33.30 8.73 -19.14
N GLY A 512 -33.91 8.38 -20.27
CA GLY A 512 -34.30 9.33 -21.31
C GLY A 512 -35.36 10.35 -20.87
N ALA A 513 -36.24 9.98 -19.94
CA ALA A 513 -37.25 10.88 -19.38
C ALA A 513 -36.65 11.86 -18.35
N GLY A 514 -35.89 11.35 -17.37
CA GLY A 514 -35.37 12.17 -16.26
C GLY A 514 -34.46 13.32 -16.70
N SER A 515 -33.71 13.15 -17.79
CA SER A 515 -32.80 14.18 -18.33
C SER A 515 -33.50 15.39 -18.98
N ARG A 516 -34.83 15.35 -19.16
CA ARG A 516 -35.63 16.50 -19.64
C ARG A 516 -36.21 17.36 -18.51
N ALA A 517 -36.50 16.78 -17.34
CA ALA A 517 -37.05 17.48 -16.19
C ALA A 517 -36.05 18.44 -15.52
N ALA A 518 -34.75 18.11 -15.54
CA ALA A 518 -33.70 18.84 -14.84
C ALA A 518 -33.31 20.22 -15.46
N ARG A 519 -34.06 20.75 -16.44
CA ARG A 519 -33.69 21.96 -17.21
C ARG A 519 -34.60 23.17 -17.00
N CYS A 520 -35.55 23.11 -16.05
CA CYS A 520 -36.53 24.17 -15.79
C CYS A 520 -36.50 24.73 -14.35
N ALA A 521 -35.57 24.28 -13.49
CA ALA A 521 -35.43 24.76 -12.11
C ALA A 521 -34.19 25.67 -11.96
N GLY A 522 -34.34 26.94 -12.29
CA GLY A 522 -33.28 27.95 -12.13
C GLY A 522 -33.54 28.92 -10.97
N GLY A 523 -32.49 29.61 -10.52
CA GLY A 523 -32.62 30.90 -9.84
C GLY A 523 -32.69 30.91 -8.30
N SER A 524 -31.54 30.74 -7.64
CA SER A 524 -31.28 31.50 -6.41
C SER A 524 -29.78 31.74 -6.22
N LYS A 525 -29.32 32.97 -6.49
CA LYS A 525 -28.06 33.46 -5.93
C LYS A 525 -28.37 33.97 -4.52
N ARG A 526 -27.56 33.59 -3.54
CA ARG A 526 -27.43 34.30 -2.26
C ARG A 526 -25.98 34.61 -2.03
N GLU A 527 -25.60 35.86 -2.31
CA GLU A 527 -24.38 36.44 -1.78
C GLU A 527 -24.52 36.58 -0.27
N TRP A 528 -23.44 36.31 0.46
CA TRP A 528 -23.33 36.61 1.88
C TRP A 528 -22.12 37.51 2.09
N LEU A 529 -22.39 38.78 2.37
CA LEU A 529 -21.38 39.72 2.86
C LEU A 529 -21.19 39.52 4.37
N PRO A 530 -19.98 39.73 4.90
CA PRO A 530 -19.71 39.62 6.33
C PRO A 530 -20.27 40.83 7.10
N LEU A 531 -20.76 40.61 8.33
CA LEU A 531 -20.99 41.70 9.28
C LEU A 531 -19.78 41.90 10.19
N ALA A 532 -19.33 43.15 10.25
CA ALA A 532 -18.82 43.82 11.43
C ALA A 532 -19.71 45.07 11.64
N THR A 533 -19.76 45.77 12.77
CA THR A 533 -18.93 45.76 14.00
C THR A 533 -19.84 45.45 15.24
N ASP A 534 -19.66 45.83 16.52
CA ASP A 534 -18.68 46.71 17.21
C ASP A 534 -18.57 46.47 18.74
N SER A 535 -17.56 47.14 19.31
CA SER A 535 -17.43 47.88 20.60
C SER A 535 -18.65 48.04 21.54
N PRO A 536 -18.46 48.30 22.88
CA PRO A 536 -17.37 49.14 23.42
C PRO A 536 -16.62 48.62 24.67
N ALA A 537 -15.66 49.45 25.12
CA ALA A 537 -14.61 49.14 26.08
C ALA A 537 -14.80 49.81 27.47
N ALA A 538 -14.02 49.35 28.44
CA ALA A 538 -13.64 50.11 29.63
C ALA A 538 -12.24 49.67 30.13
N SER A 539 -11.37 50.67 30.34
CA SER A 539 -10.33 50.81 31.38
C SER A 539 -9.98 49.63 32.30
N ASP A 540 -8.78 49.47 32.88
CA ASP A 540 -7.43 50.06 32.83
C ASP A 540 -6.74 49.50 34.10
N GLU A 541 -5.47 49.12 34.05
CA GLU A 541 -4.43 49.36 35.10
C GLU A 541 -3.20 48.47 34.87
N GLU A 542 -2.02 49.10 34.78
CA GLU A 542 -0.69 48.46 34.81
C GLU A 542 0.01 48.84 36.13
N PRO A 543 0.55 47.85 36.88
CA PRO A 543 1.68 48.12 37.76
C PRO A 543 2.91 47.25 37.42
N ARG A 544 4.09 47.88 37.52
CA ARG A 544 5.41 47.32 37.19
C ARG A 544 6.09 46.59 38.36
N PRO A 545 7.11 45.74 38.09
CA PRO A 545 7.68 44.84 39.09
C PRO A 545 8.79 45.47 39.96
N PRO A 546 9.10 44.87 41.12
CA PRO A 546 10.31 45.18 41.90
C PRO A 546 11.56 44.48 41.34
N GLN A 547 12.73 45.05 41.64
CA GLN A 547 14.05 44.48 41.31
C GLN A 547 14.84 44.05 42.55
N ALA A 548 15.82 43.15 42.32
CA ALA A 548 17.12 43.03 43.00
C ALA A 548 17.24 42.75 44.51
N SER A 549 18.05 41.74 44.84
CA SER A 549 19.11 41.82 45.85
C SER A 549 20.24 40.82 45.50
N CYS A 550 21.34 40.76 46.29
CA CYS A 550 22.67 40.37 45.78
C CYS A 550 23.29 39.11 46.43
N SER A 551 24.22 38.47 45.69
CA SER A 551 25.58 37.98 46.07
C SER A 551 25.90 37.56 47.53
N PRO A 552 26.77 36.54 47.78
CA PRO A 552 28.08 36.43 47.09
C PRO A 552 28.65 35.01 46.84
N ARG A 553 29.92 34.99 46.41
CA ARG A 553 30.75 33.82 46.04
C ARG A 553 31.17 32.95 47.24
N VAL A 554 31.39 31.66 46.98
CA VAL A 554 32.55 30.90 47.50
C VAL A 554 33.25 30.23 46.30
N ALA A 555 34.57 30.04 46.36
CA ALA A 555 35.35 29.41 45.31
C ALA A 555 36.24 28.29 45.88
N SER A 556 36.42 27.21 45.12
CA SER A 556 37.47 26.21 45.35
C SER A 556 38.08 25.77 44.01
N LYS A 557 39.32 25.30 44.04
CA LYS A 557 40.13 24.96 42.85
C LYS A 557 40.13 23.45 42.64
N GLY A 558 39.81 22.98 41.43
CA GLY A 558 40.00 21.59 40.99
C GLY A 558 40.62 21.58 39.59
N ARG A 559 41.87 21.11 39.46
CA ARG A 559 42.66 21.26 38.24
C ARG A 559 43.36 19.96 37.85
N THR A 560 42.81 19.26 36.86
CA THR A 560 43.51 18.17 36.16
C THR A 560 43.27 18.29 34.65
N ARG A 561 44.31 17.98 33.88
CA ARG A 561 44.28 17.97 32.41
C ARG A 561 43.98 16.56 31.93
N SER A 562 43.34 16.44 30.77
CA SER A 562 43.88 15.61 29.71
C SER A 562 43.54 16.24 28.36
N ALA A 563 44.32 15.96 27.32
CA ALA A 563 44.22 16.62 26.03
C ALA A 563 44.31 15.61 24.88
N VAL A 564 43.46 15.79 23.88
CA VAL A 564 43.57 15.13 22.56
C VAL A 564 43.46 16.23 21.52
N SER A 565 44.44 16.30 20.61
CA SER A 565 44.53 17.36 19.60
C SER A 565 44.08 16.84 18.23
N PRO A 566 43.25 17.57 17.47
CA PRO A 566 42.87 17.17 16.12
C PRO A 566 44.03 17.44 15.14
N ALA A 567 44.63 16.38 14.60
CA ALA A 567 45.70 16.50 13.61
C ALA A 567 45.17 17.03 12.27
N ARG A 568 45.69 18.18 11.83
CA ARG A 568 45.50 18.67 10.46
C ARG A 568 46.41 17.89 9.51
N TRP A 569 45.91 17.55 8.33
CA TRP A 569 46.75 17.12 7.20
C TRP A 569 46.61 18.10 6.04
N HIS A 570 47.74 18.48 5.44
CA HIS A 570 47.84 19.37 4.30
C HIS A 570 49.00 18.90 3.42
N GLN A 571 48.70 18.36 2.23
CA GLN A 571 49.56 18.39 1.04
C GLN A 571 48.83 17.74 -0.15
N ARG A 572 49.22 17.95 -1.41
CA ARG A 572 49.20 19.20 -2.22
C ARG A 572 49.71 18.82 -3.63
N TRP A 573 48.80 18.78 -4.61
CA TRP A 573 49.05 18.91 -6.05
C TRP A 573 50.07 17.97 -6.75
N GLY A 574 49.58 17.27 -7.78
CA GLY A 574 50.39 16.79 -8.90
C GLY A 574 49.60 16.94 -10.22
N ARG A 575 50.22 17.52 -11.25
CA ARG A 575 49.72 17.64 -12.64
C ARG A 575 50.87 17.33 -13.60
N GLN A 576 50.53 16.90 -14.81
CA GLN A 576 51.35 16.50 -15.98
C GLN A 576 51.53 14.98 -16.05
N THR A 577 51.04 14.28 -17.08
CA THR A 577 50.87 14.64 -18.51
C THR A 577 49.46 14.48 -19.06
#